data_AF-A0A927G0P2-F1
#
_entry.id   AF-A0A927G0P2-F1
#
_cell.length_a   1.000
_cell.length_b   1.000
_cell.length_c   1.000
_cell.angle_alpha   90.00
_cell.angle_beta   90.00
_cell.angle_gamma   90.00
#
_symmetry.space_group_name_H-M   'P 1'
#
loop_
_entity.id
_entity.type
_entity.pdbx_description
1 polymer ?
#
loop_
_entity_poly.entity_id
_entity_poly.type
_entity_poly.pdbx_seq_one_letter_code
_entity_poly.pdbx_strand_id
1 'polypeptide(L)' 'MRKLHLDNINKTIDKRKKEVNELLAINSSTRRKKRSRVRSKGEREALDQISKKRWEKSVEKGEIKKLGDRKWYYDHTTV' A
#
# COMPACT_ATOMS: atom_id res chain seq x y z
N MET A 1 25.15 1.51 24.93
CA MET A 1 24.32 1.35 23.72
C MET A 1 22.97 0.75 24.13
N ARG A 2 21.82 1.38 23.84
CA ARG A 2 20.51 0.78 24.16
C ARG A 2 20.25 -0.41 23.23
N LYS A 3 19.94 -1.59 23.80
CA LYS A 3 19.44 -2.73 23.02
C LYS A 3 17.99 -2.45 22.61
N LEU A 4 17.79 -1.99 21.38
CA LEU A 4 16.46 -1.83 20.79
C LEU A 4 16.00 -3.19 20.24
N HIS A 5 14.93 -3.73 20.80
CA HIS A 5 14.30 -4.93 20.29
C HIS A 5 13.48 -4.58 19.04
N LEU A 6 13.62 -5.36 17.96
CA LEU A 6 12.87 -5.20 16.70
C LEU A 6 11.35 -5.06 16.93
N ASP A 7 10.81 -5.78 17.91
CA ASP A 7 9.39 -5.71 18.23
C ASP A 7 8.95 -4.34 18.75
N ASN A 8 9.80 -3.66 19.51
CA ASN A 8 9.52 -2.31 20.00
C ASN A 8 9.57 -1.29 18.87
N ILE A 9 10.43 -1.51 17.87
CA ILE A 9 10.50 -0.71 16.65
C ILE A 9 9.21 -0.89 15.84
N ASN A 10 8.79 -2.13 15.60
CA ASN A 10 7.56 -2.44 14.86
C ASN A 10 6.32 -1.84 15.54
N LYS A 11 6.18 -2.00 16.86
CA LYS A 11 5.08 -1.37 17.63
C LYS A 11 5.04 0.15 17.48
N THR A 12 6.22 0.79 17.49
CA THR A 12 6.32 2.24 17.32
C THR A 12 5.94 2.67 15.91
N ILE A 13 6.40 1.92 14.90
CA ILE A 13 6.04 2.13 13.50
C ILE A 13 4.53 2.03 13.33
N ASP A 14 3.91 0.94 13.78
CA ASP A 14 2.48 0.71 13.60
C ASP A 14 1.63 1.78 14.30
N LYS A 15 2.04 2.20 15.52
CA LYS A 15 1.34 3.27 16.26
C LYS A 15 1.37 4.61 15.52
N ARG A 16 2.49 4.98 14.91
CA ARG A 16 2.68 6.29 14.25
C ARG A 16 2.36 6.28 12.75
N LYS A 17 2.16 5.11 12.16
CA LYS A 17 2.00 4.93 10.72
C LYS A 17 0.89 5.80 10.13
N LYS A 18 -0.26 5.86 10.79
CA LYS A 18 -1.42 6.65 10.35
C LYS A 18 -1.10 8.15 10.30
N GLU A 19 -0.64 8.69 11.43
CA GLU A 19 -0.26 10.10 11.58
C GLU A 19 0.81 10.53 10.56
N VAL A 20 1.86 9.72 10.41
CA VAL A 20 2.94 10.00 9.46
C VAL A 20 2.43 9.96 8.01
N ASN A 21 1.57 9.00 7.66
CA ASN A 21 1.00 8.93 6.32
C ASN A 21 0.09 10.12 6.00
N GLU A 22 -0.71 10.59 6.96
CA GLU A 22 -1.54 11.79 6.82
C GLU A 22 -0.66 13.03 6.61
N LEU A 23 0.39 13.19 7.42
CA LEU A 23 1.34 14.28 7.29
C LEU A 23 2.09 14.25 5.95
N LEU A 24 2.46 13.06 5.47
CA LEU A 24 3.06 12.87 4.14
C LEU A 24 2.08 13.23 3.02
N ALA A 25 0.80 12.90 3.16
CA ALA A 25 -0.22 13.24 2.16
C ALA A 25 -0.41 14.77 2.07
N ILE A 26 -0.57 15.43 3.22
CA ILE A 26 -0.74 16.89 3.31
C ILE A 26 0.48 17.62 2.75
N ASN A 27 1.68 17.18 3.12
CA ASN A 27 2.93 17.83 2.70
C ASN A 27 3.40 17.40 1.30
N SER A 28 2.76 16.41 0.68
CA SER A 28 3.11 16.00 -0.68
C SER A 28 2.64 17.04 -1.68
N SER A 29 3.53 17.49 -2.57
CA SER A 29 3.12 18.38 -3.65
C SER A 29 2.04 17.69 -4.49
N THR A 30 1.00 18.41 -4.88
CA THR A 30 -0.04 17.98 -5.83
C THR A 30 0.52 17.65 -7.23
N ARG A 31 1.76 18.06 -7.53
CA ARG A 31 2.41 17.70 -8.79
C ARG A 31 2.82 16.23 -8.77
N ARG A 32 2.55 15.53 -9.87
CA ARG A 32 3.00 14.16 -10.10
C ARG A 32 4.53 14.11 -9.95
N LYS A 33 5.02 13.37 -8.95
CA LYS A 33 6.46 13.16 -8.76
C LYS A 33 7.06 12.47 -9.98
N LYS A 34 8.04 13.10 -10.62
CA LYS A 34 8.81 12.49 -11.70
C LYS A 34 9.61 11.33 -11.12
N ARG A 35 9.60 10.18 -11.80
CA ARG A 35 10.46 9.05 -11.41
C ARG A 35 11.92 9.46 -11.65
N SER A 36 12.77 9.25 -10.65
CA SER A 36 14.20 9.53 -10.76
C SER A 36 14.93 8.53 -11.67
N ARG A 37 14.44 7.29 -11.74
CA ARG A 37 15.02 6.22 -12.56
C ARG A 37 13.97 5.24 -13.09
N VAL A 38 14.37 4.49 -14.11
CA VAL A 38 13.63 3.31 -14.60
C VAL A 38 13.81 2.16 -13.61
N ARG A 39 12.77 1.32 -13.46
CA ARG A 39 12.86 0.10 -12.64
C ARG A 39 13.61 -1.00 -13.37
N SER A 40 14.43 -1.74 -12.63
CA SER A 40 15.03 -2.97 -13.16
C SER A 40 13.95 -3.99 -13.52
N LYS A 41 14.33 -5.03 -14.28
CA LYS A 41 13.40 -6.10 -14.64
C LYS A 41 12.81 -6.79 -13.40
N GLY A 42 13.68 -7.22 -12.47
CA GLY A 42 13.25 -7.88 -11.23
C GLY A 42 12.38 -7.00 -10.33
N GLU A 43 12.67 -5.70 -10.22
CA GLU A 43 11.80 -4.77 -9.47
C GLU A 43 10.40 -4.68 -10.05
N ARG A 44 10.29 -4.71 -11.37
CA ARG A 44 9.02 -4.62 -12.08
C ARG A 44 8.21 -5.89 -11.87
N GLU A 45 8.84 -7.04 -12.05
CA GLU A 45 8.24 -8.35 -11.80
C GLU A 45 7.78 -8.50 -10.35
N ALA A 46 8.60 -8.08 -9.39
CA ALA A 46 8.23 -8.11 -7.98
C ALA A 46 6.99 -7.24 -7.68
N LEU A 47 6.93 -6.02 -8.23
CA LEU A 47 5.76 -5.14 -8.07
C LEU A 47 4.50 -5.71 -8.72
N ASP A 48 4.64 -6.36 -9.88
CA ASP A 48 3.52 -7.02 -10.56
C ASP A 48 2.98 -8.17 -9.71
N GLN A 49 3.86 -9.00 -9.16
CA GLN A 49 3.47 -10.10 -8.27
C GLN A 49 2.81 -9.61 -6.98
N ILE A 50 3.36 -8.56 -6.36
CA ILE A 50 2.75 -7.95 -5.17
C ILE A 50 1.36 -7.40 -5.48
N SER A 51 1.19 -6.76 -6.64
CA SER A 51 -0.09 -6.18 -7.05
C SER A 51 -1.14 -7.26 -7.29
N LYS A 52 -0.78 -8.34 -7.99
CA LYS A 52 -1.66 -9.51 -8.21
C LYS A 52 -2.10 -10.14 -6.90
N LYS A 53 -1.17 -10.46 -6.00
CA LYS A 53 -1.49 -11.07 -4.70
C LYS A 53 -2.40 -10.19 -3.84
N ARG A 54 -2.19 -8.86 -3.86
CA ARG A 54 -3.06 -7.93 -3.13
C ARG A 54 -4.47 -7.90 -3.71
N TRP A 55 -4.58 -7.92 -5.03
CA TRP A 55 -5.87 -7.98 -5.70
C TRP A 55 -6.63 -9.26 -5.36
N GLU A 56 -5.99 -10.41 -5.49
CA GLU A 56 -6.56 -11.72 -5.13
C GLU A 56 -7.07 -11.73 -3.69
N LYS A 57 -6.25 -11.27 -2.75
CA LYS A 57 -6.64 -11.13 -1.34
C LYS A 57 -7.87 -10.22 -1.13
N SER A 58 -7.98 -9.16 -1.92
CA SER A 58 -9.12 -8.23 -1.83
C SER A 58 -10.40 -8.85 -2.39
N VAL A 59 -10.27 -9.65 -3.45
CA VAL A 59 -11.37 -10.45 -4.00
C VAL A 59 -11.84 -11.50 -2.99
N GLU A 60 -10.92 -12.24 -2.38
CA GLU A 60 -11.22 -13.26 -1.35
C GLU A 60 -11.96 -12.68 -0.15
N LYS A 61 -11.58 -11.48 0.29
CA LYS A 61 -12.24 -10.77 1.38
C LYS A 61 -13.61 -10.18 1.01
N GLY A 62 -14.01 -10.20 -0.26
CA GLY A 62 -15.23 -9.56 -0.71
C GLY A 62 -15.16 -8.03 -0.81
N GLU A 63 -13.96 -7.44 -0.73
CA GLU A 63 -13.75 -5.99 -0.93
C GLU A 63 -14.01 -5.59 -2.40
N ILE A 64 -14.05 -6.54 -3.33
CA ILE A 64 -14.30 -6.30 -4.76
C ILE A 64 -15.72 -6.73 -5.15
N LYS A 65 -16.56 -5.74 -5.48
CA LYS A 65 -17.95 -5.95 -5.91
C LYS A 65 -18.07 -5.75 -7.42
N LYS A 66 -18.67 -6.70 -8.13
CA LYS A 66 -19.01 -6.54 -9.55
C LYS A 66 -20.33 -5.78 -9.67
N LEU A 67 -20.29 -4.60 -10.27
CA LEU A 67 -21.48 -3.79 -10.55
C LEU A 67 -22.09 -4.09 -11.92
N GLY A 68 -21.33 -4.74 -12.81
CA GLY A 68 -21.75 -5.19 -14.13
C GLY A 68 -20.54 -5.72 -14.92
N ASP A 69 -20.75 -6.07 -16.18
CA ASP A 69 -19.74 -6.77 -17.00
C ASP A 69 -18.42 -6.01 -17.14
N ARG A 70 -18.48 -4.67 -17.10
CA ARG A 70 -17.33 -3.79 -17.29
C ARG A 70 -17.01 -2.89 -16.09
N LYS A 71 -17.73 -3.04 -14.98
CA LYS A 71 -17.61 -2.14 -13.81
C LYS A 71 -17.45 -2.92 -12.52
N TRP A 72 -16.33 -2.67 -11.86
CA TRP A 72 -15.95 -3.29 -10.59
C TRP A 72 -15.75 -2.16 -9.58
N TYR A 73 -16.19 -2.38 -8.35
CA TYR A 73 -16.10 -1.42 -7.26
C TYR A 73 -15.25 -2.00 -6.14
N TYR A 74 -14.32 -1.20 -5.63
CA TYR A 74 -13.49 -1.56 -4.48
C TYR A 74 -14.05 -0.91 -3.22
N ASP A 75 -14.68 -1.73 -2.39
CA ASP A 75 -15.23 -1.37 -1.09
C ASP A 75 -14.19 -1.59 0.00
N HIS A 76 -13.43 -0.53 0.26
CA HIS A 76 -12.35 -0.50 1.27
C HIS A 76 -12.86 -0.41 2.72
N THR A 77 -14.18 -0.35 2.92
CA THR A 77 -14.82 -0.29 4.24
C THR A 77 -15.35 -1.64 4.72
N THR A 78 -15.31 -2.66 3.86
CA THR A 78 -15.75 -4.02 4.20
C THR A 78 -14.69 -4.68 5.11
N VAL A 79 -14.89 -4.57 6.43
CA VAL A 79 -14.26 -5.39 7.48
C VAL A 79 -15.37 -5.90 8.38
#